data_AF-A0A522SAW5-F1
#
_entry.id   AF-A0A522SAW5-F1
#
_cell.length_a   1.000
_cell.length_b   1.000
_cell.length_c   1.000
_cell.angle_alpha   90.00
_cell.angle_beta   90.00
_cell.angle_gamma   90.00
#
_symmetry.space_group_name_H-M   'P 1'
#
loop_
_entity.id
_entity.type
_entity.pdbx_description
1 polymer ?
#
loop_
_entity_poly.entity_id
_entity_poly.type
_entity_poly.pdbx_seq_one_letter_code
_entity_poly.pdbx_strand_id
1 'polypeptide(L)'
;MLPFLHDSKDSQPASDQSAHAAAPVAEAHPLDALTGGAFSAATSGERAQRVRDWLATDPGPEDMQAVYKELSAKDRGAAKALRDRLEELRRAKAQDAMAEEWRVKGQALLDSERLHIADALAWQRDAAKAGAPLARPPLSEIRDRLTERVSVVEDLQQRVMVQREAAALLAQRIELLSTNAWSNASAQQSGLEADVARWHEQSQALTAD
;
A
#
# COMPACT_ATOMS: atom_id res chain seq x y z
N MET A 1 29.17 -23.91 -81.41
CA MET A 1 29.40 -22.58 -80.80
C MET A 1 30.50 -22.75 -79.76
N LEU A 2 31.73 -22.33 -80.08
CA LEU A 2 32.85 -22.16 -79.13
C LEU A 2 32.59 -20.89 -78.28
N PRO A 3 33.34 -20.59 -77.21
CA PRO A 3 33.87 -21.41 -76.10
C PRO A 3 33.59 -20.70 -74.73
N PHE A 4 34.09 -21.21 -73.60
CA PHE A 4 34.93 -20.43 -72.66
C PHE A 4 35.55 -21.37 -71.62
N LEU A 5 36.89 -21.45 -71.71
CA LEU A 5 37.82 -22.14 -70.81
C LEU A 5 37.67 -21.63 -69.37
N HIS A 6 37.60 -22.55 -68.42
CA HIS A 6 38.02 -22.29 -67.04
C HIS A 6 39.53 -22.51 -66.95
N ASP A 7 40.26 -21.43 -66.68
CA ASP A 7 41.67 -21.51 -66.27
C ASP A 7 41.71 -21.65 -64.75
N SER A 8 42.30 -22.75 -64.29
CA SER A 8 42.68 -22.94 -62.89
C SER A 8 44.08 -22.38 -62.70
N LYS A 9 44.26 -21.52 -61.70
CA LYS A 9 45.59 -21.16 -61.23
C LYS A 9 45.61 -21.06 -59.71
N ASP A 10 46.04 -22.15 -59.08
CA ASP A 10 46.55 -22.16 -57.72
C ASP A 10 47.87 -21.38 -57.67
N SER A 11 47.99 -20.49 -56.67
CA SER A 11 49.24 -20.11 -56.01
C SER A 11 48.93 -19.36 -54.70
N GLN A 12 49.03 -20.07 -53.58
CA GLN A 12 49.23 -19.50 -52.22
C GLN A 12 50.68 -18.98 -52.07
N PRO A 13 51.08 -18.34 -50.94
CA PRO A 13 50.35 -17.48 -50.01
C PRO A 13 51.08 -16.14 -49.76
N ALA A 14 50.37 -15.07 -49.37
CA ALA A 14 50.99 -13.89 -48.77
C ALA A 14 50.33 -13.62 -47.42
N SER A 15 51.14 -13.79 -46.39
CA SER A 15 50.84 -13.51 -45.00
C SER A 15 50.80 -11.99 -44.81
N ASP A 16 49.62 -11.38 -44.81
CA ASP A 16 49.47 -10.02 -44.30
C ASP A 16 48.70 -10.04 -43.00
N GLN A 17 49.49 -9.92 -41.93
CA GLN A 17 49.07 -9.56 -40.60
C GLN A 17 48.34 -8.22 -40.66
N SER A 18 47.02 -8.27 -40.73
CA SER A 18 46.20 -7.10 -40.41
C SER A 18 46.19 -6.97 -38.89
N ALA A 19 47.13 -6.17 -38.39
CA ALA A 19 47.24 -5.77 -37.02
C ALA A 19 45.85 -5.37 -36.48
N HIS A 20 45.43 -6.03 -35.40
CA HIS A 20 44.38 -5.49 -34.55
C HIS A 20 44.88 -4.15 -34.02
N ALA A 21 44.39 -3.06 -34.64
CA ALA A 21 44.45 -1.74 -34.05
C ALA A 21 43.71 -1.84 -32.71
N ALA A 22 44.48 -1.89 -31.62
CA ALA A 22 43.96 -1.75 -30.29
C ALA A 22 43.18 -0.42 -30.25
N ALA A 23 41.87 -0.53 -30.03
CA ALA A 23 41.05 0.62 -29.73
C ALA A 23 41.71 1.40 -28.57
N PRO A 24 41.69 2.74 -28.60
CA PRO A 24 42.26 3.53 -27.51
C PRO A 24 41.64 3.06 -26.20
N VAL A 25 42.48 2.73 -25.21
CA VAL A 25 42.05 2.44 -23.84
C VAL A 25 41.33 3.70 -23.39
N ALA A 26 39.99 3.66 -23.41
CA ALA A 26 39.18 4.73 -22.88
C ALA A 26 39.61 4.93 -21.43
N GLU A 27 40.02 6.15 -21.07
CA GLU A 27 40.36 6.48 -19.70
C GLU A 27 39.24 6.01 -18.78
N ALA A 28 39.59 5.22 -17.75
CA ALA A 28 38.63 4.66 -16.83
C ALA A 28 37.84 5.80 -16.19
N HIS A 29 36.52 5.77 -16.35
CA HIS A 29 35.67 6.80 -15.81
C HIS A 29 35.71 6.74 -14.27
N PRO A 30 35.69 7.87 -13.53
CA PRO A 30 35.77 7.84 -12.06
C PRO A 30 34.66 7.00 -11.42
N LEU A 31 33.47 6.94 -12.04
CA LEU A 31 32.34 6.12 -11.59
C LEU A 31 32.41 4.64 -12.01
N ASP A 32 33.42 4.22 -12.78
CA ASP A 32 33.60 2.80 -13.16
C ASP A 32 33.99 1.93 -11.96
N ALA A 33 34.68 2.49 -10.98
CA ALA A 33 35.00 1.79 -9.73
C ALA A 33 33.74 1.39 -8.95
N LEU A 34 32.69 2.22 -9.01
CA LEU A 34 31.41 1.96 -8.36
C LEU A 34 30.53 1.02 -9.18
N THR A 35 30.50 1.22 -10.50
CA THR A 35 29.54 0.57 -11.41
C THR A 35 30.05 -0.71 -12.08
N GLY A 36 31.25 -1.19 -11.70
CA GLY A 36 31.87 -2.37 -12.31
C GLY A 36 32.27 -2.16 -13.78
N GLY A 37 32.62 -0.94 -14.16
CA GLY A 37 33.02 -0.60 -15.54
C GLY A 37 31.87 -0.22 -16.48
N ALA A 38 30.74 0.28 -15.99
CA ALA A 38 29.58 0.58 -16.82
C ALA A 38 29.81 1.73 -17.82
N PHE A 39 30.76 2.62 -17.60
CA PHE A 39 31.14 3.69 -18.53
C PHE A 39 32.24 3.25 -19.50
N SER A 40 33.13 2.35 -19.08
CA SER A 40 34.18 1.77 -19.92
C SER A 40 33.69 0.62 -20.83
N ALA A 41 32.48 0.09 -20.61
CA ALA A 41 31.96 -1.02 -21.40
C ALA A 41 31.77 -0.65 -22.89
N ALA A 42 32.23 -1.56 -23.77
CA ALA A 42 32.31 -1.34 -25.21
C ALA A 42 30.93 -1.27 -25.88
N THR A 43 29.98 -2.08 -25.42
CA THR A 43 28.63 -2.17 -26.00
C THR A 43 27.55 -1.66 -25.05
N SER A 44 26.44 -1.14 -25.60
CA SER A 44 25.29 -0.68 -24.80
C SER A 44 24.68 -1.81 -23.94
N GLY A 45 24.64 -3.04 -24.48
CA GLY A 45 24.15 -4.21 -23.75
C GLY A 45 25.01 -4.54 -22.52
N GLU A 46 26.32 -4.50 -22.67
CA GLU A 46 27.28 -4.68 -21.57
C GLU A 46 27.18 -3.58 -20.50
N ARG A 47 27.01 -2.32 -20.93
CA ARG A 47 26.78 -1.20 -20.02
C ARG A 47 25.49 -1.41 -19.22
N ALA A 48 24.39 -1.75 -19.90
CA ALA A 48 23.10 -2.01 -19.26
C ALA A 48 23.17 -3.19 -18.28
N GLN A 49 23.94 -4.23 -18.58
CA GLN A 49 24.14 -5.36 -17.67
C GLN A 49 24.90 -4.93 -16.42
N ARG A 50 26.03 -4.24 -16.57
CA ARG A 50 26.83 -3.75 -15.43
C ARG A 50 26.04 -2.80 -14.53
N VAL A 51 25.20 -1.93 -15.11
CA VAL A 51 24.27 -1.09 -14.34
C VAL A 51 23.27 -1.92 -13.55
N ARG A 52 22.70 -2.98 -14.15
CA ARG A 52 21.77 -3.88 -13.43
C ARG A 52 22.46 -4.64 -12.31
N ASP A 53 23.66 -5.15 -12.56
CA ASP A 53 24.46 -5.87 -11.56
C ASP A 53 24.82 -4.96 -10.38
N TRP A 54 25.20 -3.71 -10.68
CA TRP A 54 25.44 -2.69 -9.67
C TRP A 54 24.17 -2.30 -8.90
N LEU A 55 23.03 -2.11 -9.58
CA LEU A 55 21.75 -1.85 -8.92
C LEU A 55 21.33 -2.97 -7.96
N ALA A 56 21.71 -4.22 -8.24
CA ALA A 56 21.43 -5.36 -7.38
C ALA A 56 22.22 -5.33 -6.06
N THR A 57 23.25 -4.50 -5.92
CA THR A 57 23.96 -4.29 -4.65
C THR A 57 23.31 -3.23 -3.77
N ASP A 58 22.13 -2.73 -4.16
CA ASP A 58 21.36 -1.67 -3.49
C ASP A 58 22.20 -0.42 -3.14
N PRO A 59 22.80 0.24 -4.15
CA PRO A 59 23.63 1.43 -3.94
C PRO A 59 22.83 2.59 -3.35
N GLY A 60 23.52 3.57 -2.76
CA GLY A 60 22.87 4.76 -2.20
C GLY A 60 22.18 5.61 -3.28
N PRO A 61 21.08 6.32 -2.95
CA PRO A 61 20.36 7.16 -3.91
C PRO A 61 21.21 8.29 -4.49
N GLU A 62 22.20 8.79 -3.73
CA GLU A 62 23.13 9.82 -4.21
C GLU A 62 24.06 9.27 -5.31
N ASP A 63 24.62 8.07 -5.12
CA ASP A 63 25.45 7.40 -6.11
C ASP A 63 24.64 7.08 -7.38
N MET A 64 23.40 6.60 -7.21
CA MET A 64 22.48 6.39 -8.33
C MET A 64 22.20 7.68 -9.11
N GLN A 65 22.02 8.80 -8.42
CA GLN A 65 21.80 10.10 -9.06
C GLN A 65 23.05 10.56 -9.83
N ALA A 66 24.25 10.39 -9.25
CA ALA A 66 25.52 10.75 -9.89
C ALA A 66 25.77 9.92 -11.16
N VAL A 67 25.62 8.59 -11.08
CA VAL A 67 25.75 7.70 -12.23
C VAL A 67 24.71 8.00 -13.30
N TYR A 68 23.46 8.30 -12.91
CA TYR A 68 22.40 8.63 -13.88
C TYR A 68 22.69 9.92 -14.64
N LYS A 69 23.18 10.95 -13.95
CA LYS A 69 23.50 12.25 -14.54
C LYS A 69 24.52 12.11 -15.67
N GLU A 70 25.54 11.28 -15.47
CA GLU A 70 26.62 11.10 -16.44
C GLU A 70 26.28 10.04 -17.50
N LEU A 71 25.63 8.94 -17.10
CA LEU A 71 25.30 7.84 -18.02
C LEU A 71 24.14 8.18 -18.95
N SER A 72 23.16 8.98 -18.51
CA SER A 72 21.98 9.31 -19.33
C SER A 72 22.32 10.12 -20.59
N ALA A 73 23.37 10.93 -20.55
CA ALA A 73 23.88 11.68 -21.69
C ALA A 73 24.66 10.78 -22.67
N LYS A 74 25.35 9.76 -22.15
CA LYS A 74 26.17 8.83 -22.95
C LYS A 74 25.35 7.68 -23.55
N ASP A 75 24.44 7.10 -22.79
CA ASP A 75 23.64 5.95 -23.18
C ASP A 75 22.30 5.90 -22.41
N ARG A 76 21.26 6.44 -23.05
CA ARG A 76 19.90 6.47 -22.49
C ARG A 76 19.31 5.06 -22.30
N GLY A 77 19.74 4.08 -23.08
CA GLY A 77 19.29 2.69 -22.98
C GLY A 77 19.83 2.01 -21.73
N ALA A 78 21.15 2.14 -21.49
CA ALA A 78 21.80 1.62 -20.29
C ALA A 78 21.33 2.35 -19.01
N ALA A 79 21.06 3.65 -19.09
CA ALA A 79 20.55 4.44 -17.97
C ALA A 79 19.07 4.17 -17.61
N LYS A 80 18.32 3.40 -18.43
CA LYS A 80 16.89 3.17 -18.21
C LYS A 80 16.58 2.51 -16.87
N ALA A 81 17.27 1.41 -16.54
CA ALA A 81 17.06 0.69 -15.29
C ALA A 81 17.31 1.59 -14.06
N LEU A 82 18.31 2.46 -14.16
CA LEU A 82 18.68 3.42 -13.11
C LEU A 82 17.63 4.53 -12.94
N ARG A 83 17.12 5.07 -14.05
CA ARG A 83 16.00 6.02 -14.02
C ARG A 83 14.77 5.40 -13.37
N ASP A 84 14.39 4.21 -13.82
CA ASP A 84 13.19 3.54 -13.36
C ASP A 84 13.29 3.23 -11.84
N ARG A 85 14.50 2.87 -11.34
CA ARG A 85 14.79 2.71 -9.90
C ARG A 85 14.73 4.03 -9.12
N LEU A 86 15.30 5.12 -9.63
CA LEU A 86 15.22 6.44 -8.99
C LEU A 86 13.78 6.97 -8.91
N GLU A 87 12.99 6.74 -9.96
CA GLU A 87 11.56 7.07 -9.96
C GLU A 87 10.78 6.23 -8.95
N GLU A 88 11.07 4.94 -8.84
CA GLU A 88 10.49 4.05 -7.82
C GLU A 88 10.77 4.57 -6.40
N LEU A 89 12.03 4.90 -6.09
CA LEU A 89 12.41 5.46 -4.78
C LEU A 89 11.68 6.78 -4.49
N ARG A 90 11.57 7.66 -5.49
CA ARG A 90 10.81 8.90 -5.34
C ARG A 90 9.32 8.65 -5.07
N ARG A 91 8.71 7.70 -5.77
CA ARG A 91 7.31 7.31 -5.53
C ARG A 91 7.12 6.67 -4.16
N ALA A 92 8.03 5.80 -3.73
CA ALA A 92 8.02 5.18 -2.41
C ALA A 92 8.07 6.25 -1.31
N LYS A 93 9.01 7.20 -1.40
CA LYS A 93 9.11 8.31 -0.43
C LYS A 93 7.85 9.17 -0.38
N ALA A 94 7.21 9.43 -1.51
CA ALA A 94 5.94 10.15 -1.56
C ALA A 94 4.80 9.35 -0.91
N GLN A 95 4.77 8.03 -1.11
CA GLN A 95 3.81 7.14 -0.44
C GLN A 95 4.04 7.08 1.06
N ASP A 96 5.29 7.06 1.53
CA ASP A 96 5.63 7.04 2.96
C ASP A 96 5.23 8.34 3.65
N ALA A 97 5.48 9.49 3.01
CA ALA A 97 5.06 10.79 3.53
C ALA A 97 3.52 10.88 3.64
N MET A 98 2.82 10.41 2.62
CA MET A 98 1.35 10.33 2.65
C MET A 98 0.88 9.32 3.70
N ALA A 99 1.56 8.19 3.85
CA ALA A 99 1.21 7.19 4.85
C ALA A 99 1.32 7.77 6.27
N GLU A 100 2.37 8.53 6.55
CA GLU A 100 2.54 9.18 7.85
C GLU A 100 1.44 10.23 8.12
N GLU A 101 1.09 11.04 7.14
CA GLU A 101 -0.01 12.02 7.27
C GLU A 101 -1.33 11.34 7.65
N TRP A 102 -1.69 10.27 6.93
CA TRP A 102 -2.92 9.51 7.19
C TRP A 102 -2.86 8.71 8.49
N ARG A 103 -1.67 8.24 8.87
CA ARG A 103 -1.44 7.57 10.16
C ARG A 103 -1.75 8.51 11.31
N VAL A 104 -1.23 9.74 11.27
CA VAL A 104 -1.51 10.76 12.30
C VAL A 104 -3.01 11.06 12.37
N LYS A 105 -3.68 11.27 11.22
CA LYS A 105 -5.12 11.53 11.18
C LYS A 105 -5.96 10.38 11.74
N GLY A 106 -5.61 9.13 11.40
CA GLY A 106 -6.34 7.96 11.87
C GLY A 106 -6.07 7.66 13.34
N GLN A 107 -4.84 7.89 13.80
CA GLN A 107 -4.48 7.77 15.21
C GLN A 107 -5.22 8.81 16.07
N ALA A 108 -5.36 10.05 15.59
CA ALA A 108 -6.16 11.07 16.27
C ALA A 108 -7.64 10.67 16.46
N LEU A 109 -8.22 9.95 15.48
CA LEU A 109 -9.57 9.39 15.63
C LEU A 109 -9.63 8.27 16.68
N LEU A 110 -8.59 7.42 16.73
CA LEU A 110 -8.49 6.35 17.72
C LEU A 110 -8.25 6.88 19.14
N ASP A 111 -7.52 7.97 19.28
CA ASP A 111 -7.25 8.61 20.58
C ASP A 111 -8.40 9.51 21.05
N SER A 112 -9.41 9.75 20.21
CA SER A 112 -10.62 10.48 20.60
C SER A 112 -11.40 9.72 21.66
N GLU A 113 -11.77 10.42 22.73
CA GLU A 113 -12.66 9.93 23.80
C GLU A 113 -13.98 9.41 23.21
N ARG A 114 -14.53 10.13 22.22
CA ARG A 114 -15.73 9.73 21.49
C ARG A 114 -15.43 9.50 20.02
N LEU A 115 -15.67 8.29 19.54
CA LEU A 115 -15.55 7.97 18.12
C LEU A 115 -16.78 8.45 17.36
N HIS A 116 -16.55 9.32 16.38
CA HIS A 116 -17.54 9.71 15.39
C HIS A 116 -17.49 8.74 14.21
N ILE A 117 -18.51 7.88 14.06
CA ILE A 117 -18.57 6.86 12.97
C ILE A 117 -18.38 7.50 11.59
N ALA A 118 -19.04 8.64 11.34
CA ALA A 118 -18.93 9.34 10.06
C ALA A 118 -17.48 9.74 9.74
N ASP A 119 -16.72 10.19 10.73
CA ASP A 119 -15.32 10.60 10.56
C ASP A 119 -14.40 9.40 10.38
N ALA A 120 -14.65 8.29 11.08
CA ALA A 120 -13.94 7.03 10.88
C ALA A 120 -14.12 6.48 9.46
N LEU A 121 -15.36 6.47 8.95
CA LEU A 121 -15.67 6.06 7.58
C LEU A 121 -15.10 7.05 6.54
N ALA A 122 -15.16 8.35 6.83
CA ALA A 122 -14.57 9.38 5.98
C ALA A 122 -13.06 9.23 5.87
N TRP A 123 -12.36 8.92 6.98
CA TRP A 123 -10.92 8.68 6.97
C TRP A 123 -10.54 7.56 6.00
N GLN A 124 -11.24 6.41 6.01
CA GLN A 124 -10.94 5.30 5.10
C GLN A 124 -11.14 5.70 3.64
N ARG A 125 -12.28 6.33 3.32
CA ARG A 125 -12.61 6.77 1.96
C ARG A 125 -11.63 7.83 1.46
N ASP A 126 -11.33 8.83 2.28
CA ASP A 126 -10.53 9.98 1.88
C ASP A 126 -9.05 9.59 1.76
N ALA A 127 -8.56 8.68 2.60
CA ALA A 127 -7.24 8.06 2.46
C ALA A 127 -7.12 7.24 1.17
N ALA A 128 -8.13 6.41 0.87
CA ALA A 128 -8.17 5.66 -0.39
C ALA A 128 -8.20 6.59 -1.61
N LYS A 129 -9.00 7.66 -1.56
CA LYS A 129 -9.09 8.68 -2.60
C LYS A 129 -7.77 9.43 -2.81
N ALA A 130 -7.00 9.65 -1.75
CA ALA A 130 -5.67 10.25 -1.82
C ALA A 130 -4.59 9.26 -2.34
N GLY A 131 -4.89 7.97 -2.41
CA GLY A 131 -3.94 6.92 -2.80
C GLY A 131 -3.07 6.41 -1.66
N ALA A 132 -3.47 6.63 -0.40
CA ALA A 132 -2.76 6.15 0.77
C ALA A 132 -2.63 4.62 0.75
N PRO A 133 -1.48 4.05 1.14
CA PRO A 133 -1.26 2.61 1.09
C PRO A 133 -1.95 1.89 2.27
N LEU A 134 -3.29 1.91 2.32
CA LEU A 134 -4.11 1.39 3.43
C LEU A 134 -3.93 -0.11 3.73
N ALA A 135 -3.41 -0.89 2.77
CA ALA A 135 -3.11 -2.30 2.97
C ALA A 135 -1.74 -2.56 3.61
N ARG A 136 -0.90 -1.53 3.74
CA ARG A 136 0.44 -1.65 4.33
C ARG A 136 0.46 -1.08 5.75
N PRO A 137 1.20 -1.69 6.68
CA PRO A 137 1.45 -1.09 7.98
C PRO A 137 2.15 0.27 7.83
N PRO A 138 1.87 1.24 8.72
CA PRO A 138 0.99 1.15 9.90
C PRO A 138 -0.50 1.42 9.61
N LEU A 139 -0.85 1.80 8.38
CA LEU A 139 -2.23 2.20 8.04
C LEU A 139 -3.24 1.05 8.10
N SER A 140 -2.82 -0.17 7.75
CA SER A 140 -3.68 -1.36 7.84
C SER A 140 -4.16 -1.61 9.26
N GLU A 141 -3.27 -1.46 10.25
CA GLU A 141 -3.61 -1.66 11.66
C GLU A 141 -4.59 -0.60 12.17
N ILE A 142 -4.38 0.66 11.77
CA ILE A 142 -5.30 1.76 12.11
C ILE A 142 -6.68 1.53 11.49
N ARG A 143 -6.73 1.10 10.23
CA ARG A 143 -7.99 0.76 9.54
C ARG A 143 -8.73 -0.35 10.28
N ASP A 144 -8.03 -1.41 10.68
CA ASP A 144 -8.64 -2.56 11.33
C ASP A 144 -9.20 -2.16 12.70
N ARG A 145 -8.43 -1.42 13.50
CA ARG A 145 -8.89 -0.86 14.79
C ARG A 145 -10.08 0.09 14.64
N LEU A 146 -10.09 0.94 13.63
CA LEU A 146 -11.22 1.83 13.36
C LEU A 146 -12.47 1.03 12.97
N THR A 147 -12.32 0.02 12.12
CA THR A 147 -13.42 -0.87 11.71
C THR A 147 -14.01 -1.61 12.92
N GLU A 148 -13.16 -2.17 13.77
CA GLU A 148 -13.57 -2.85 14.99
C GLU A 148 -14.34 -1.91 15.93
N ARG A 149 -13.80 -0.72 16.22
CA ARG A 149 -14.50 0.26 17.07
C ARG A 149 -15.83 0.71 16.47
N VAL A 150 -15.91 0.89 15.15
CA VAL A 150 -17.19 1.22 14.48
C VAL A 150 -18.21 0.11 14.69
N SER A 151 -17.83 -1.15 14.46
CA SER A 151 -18.71 -2.31 14.68
C SER A 151 -19.24 -2.37 16.11
N VAL A 152 -18.38 -2.17 17.11
CA VAL A 152 -18.78 -2.18 18.53
C VAL A 152 -19.77 -1.05 18.83
N VAL A 153 -19.54 0.16 18.30
CA VAL A 153 -20.46 1.29 18.51
C VAL A 153 -21.80 1.05 17.81
N GLU A 154 -21.81 0.50 16.60
CA GLU A 154 -23.03 0.17 15.86
C GLU A 154 -23.85 -0.91 16.59
N ASP A 155 -23.19 -1.96 17.08
CA ASP A 155 -23.84 -3.01 17.88
C ASP A 155 -24.45 -2.44 19.17
N LEU A 156 -23.72 -1.55 19.86
CA LEU A 156 -24.23 -0.88 21.06
C LEU A 156 -25.43 0.01 20.73
N GLN A 157 -25.38 0.77 19.64
CA GLN A 157 -26.50 1.59 19.18
C GLN A 157 -27.74 0.75 18.86
N GLN A 158 -27.57 -0.38 18.17
CA GLN A 158 -28.66 -1.29 17.86
C GLN A 158 -29.28 -1.88 19.14
N ARG A 159 -28.45 -2.32 20.10
CA ARG A 159 -28.95 -2.86 21.37
C ARG A 159 -29.69 -1.79 22.19
N VAL A 160 -29.18 -0.56 22.25
CA VAL A 160 -29.87 0.57 22.90
C VAL A 160 -31.22 0.86 22.24
N MET A 161 -31.29 0.83 20.90
CA MET A 161 -32.55 1.01 20.18
C MET A 161 -33.57 -0.09 20.53
N VAL A 162 -33.13 -1.35 20.57
CA VAL A 162 -33.99 -2.47 20.99
C VAL A 162 -34.51 -2.28 22.41
N GLN A 163 -33.65 -1.86 23.36
CA GLN A 163 -34.09 -1.62 24.74
C GLN A 163 -35.06 -0.43 24.87
N ARG A 164 -34.92 0.59 24.01
CA ARG A 164 -35.86 1.71 23.94
C ARG A 164 -37.23 1.25 23.44
N GLU A 165 -37.28 0.40 22.41
CA GLU A 165 -38.54 -0.17 21.90
C GLU A 165 -39.20 -1.09 22.93
N ALA A 166 -38.40 -1.94 23.62
CA ALA A 166 -38.89 -2.78 24.71
C ALA A 166 -39.51 -1.95 25.84
N ALA A 167 -38.86 -0.85 26.25
CA ALA A 167 -39.40 0.07 27.25
C ALA A 167 -40.76 0.66 26.81
N ALA A 168 -40.89 1.05 25.54
CA ALA A 168 -42.14 1.59 25.01
C ALA A 168 -43.27 0.55 25.02
N LEU A 169 -42.98 -0.71 24.67
CA LEU A 169 -43.96 -1.80 24.73
C LEU A 169 -44.38 -2.13 26.17
N LEU A 170 -43.44 -2.11 27.12
CA LEU A 170 -43.75 -2.28 28.55
C LEU A 170 -44.67 -1.16 29.04
N ALA A 171 -44.38 0.09 28.69
CA ALA A 171 -45.24 1.23 29.04
C ALA A 171 -46.66 1.07 28.48
N GLN A 172 -46.80 0.73 27.19
CA GLN A 172 -48.10 0.48 26.56
C GLN A 172 -48.87 -0.66 27.25
N ARG A 173 -48.17 -1.73 27.63
CA ARG A 173 -48.79 -2.85 28.36
C ARG A 173 -49.28 -2.42 29.75
N ILE A 174 -48.50 -1.62 30.47
CA ILE A 174 -48.88 -1.08 31.78
C ILE A 174 -50.13 -0.20 31.64
N GLU A 175 -50.15 0.70 30.65
CA GLU A 175 -51.30 1.56 30.35
C GLU A 175 -52.55 0.72 30.03
N LEU A 176 -52.44 -0.28 29.15
CA LEU A 176 -53.56 -1.16 28.82
C LEU A 176 -54.11 -1.89 30.05
N LEU A 177 -53.22 -2.50 30.85
CA LEU A 177 -53.61 -3.22 32.07
C LEU A 177 -54.25 -2.31 33.11
N SER A 178 -53.87 -1.02 33.17
CA SER A 178 -54.46 -0.03 34.08
C SER A 178 -55.94 0.25 33.80
N THR A 179 -56.39 0.01 32.57
CA THR A 179 -57.79 0.19 32.15
C THR A 179 -58.63 -1.08 32.21
N ASN A 180 -57.99 -2.24 32.43
CA ASN A 180 -58.66 -3.53 32.48
C ASN A 180 -59.29 -3.81 33.85
N ALA A 181 -60.25 -4.74 33.89
CA ALA A 181 -60.78 -5.26 35.15
C ALA A 181 -59.65 -5.79 36.03
N TRP A 182 -59.70 -5.50 37.33
CA TRP A 182 -58.64 -5.84 38.28
C TRP A 182 -58.25 -7.33 38.27
N SER A 183 -59.20 -8.23 38.08
CA SER A 183 -58.93 -9.68 37.98
C SER A 183 -58.03 -10.04 36.79
N ASN A 184 -58.19 -9.36 35.64
CA ASN A 184 -57.34 -9.56 34.47
C ASN A 184 -55.95 -8.93 34.70
N ALA A 185 -55.91 -7.73 35.28
CA ALA A 185 -54.65 -7.07 35.64
C ALA A 185 -53.82 -7.92 36.62
N SER A 186 -54.47 -8.48 37.66
CA SER A 186 -53.83 -9.35 38.65
C SER A 186 -53.31 -10.66 38.01
N ALA A 187 -54.06 -11.27 37.09
CA ALA A 187 -53.63 -12.48 36.40
C ALA A 187 -52.36 -12.28 35.53
N GLN A 188 -52.12 -11.05 35.05
CA GLN A 188 -50.98 -10.71 34.19
C GLN A 188 -49.78 -10.13 34.95
N GLN A 189 -49.93 -9.88 36.26
CA GLN A 189 -48.95 -9.18 37.09
C GLN A 189 -47.58 -9.87 37.08
N SER A 190 -47.53 -11.18 37.34
CA SER A 190 -46.27 -11.93 37.42
C SER A 190 -45.48 -11.92 36.10
N GLY A 191 -46.19 -11.99 34.96
CA GLY A 191 -45.57 -11.88 33.64
C GLY A 191 -45.01 -10.48 33.40
N LEU A 192 -45.75 -9.43 33.76
CA LEU A 192 -45.27 -8.06 33.64
C LEU A 192 -44.05 -7.79 34.53
N GLU A 193 -44.07 -8.26 35.78
CA GLU A 193 -42.93 -8.15 36.70
C GLU A 193 -41.68 -8.83 36.14
N ALA A 194 -41.82 -10.05 35.60
CA ALA A 194 -40.71 -10.76 34.98
C ALA A 194 -40.16 -10.02 33.76
N ASP A 195 -41.01 -9.41 32.94
CA ASP A 195 -40.59 -8.68 31.75
C ASP A 195 -39.86 -7.38 32.10
N VAL A 196 -40.35 -6.64 33.11
CA VAL A 196 -39.70 -5.44 33.64
C VAL A 196 -38.34 -5.80 34.25
N ALA A 197 -38.25 -6.89 35.01
CA ALA A 197 -36.98 -7.36 35.58
C ALA A 197 -35.94 -7.68 34.48
N ARG A 198 -36.34 -8.41 33.43
CA ARG A 198 -35.45 -8.72 32.29
C ARG A 198 -35.00 -7.47 31.54
N TRP A 199 -35.92 -6.54 31.28
CA TRP A 199 -35.55 -5.27 30.64
C TRP A 199 -34.55 -4.47 31.49
N HIS A 200 -34.74 -4.43 32.81
CA HIS A 200 -33.83 -3.75 33.72
C HIS A 200 -32.44 -4.40 33.72
N GLU A 201 -32.35 -5.73 33.79
CA GLU A 201 -31.09 -6.47 33.69
C GLU A 201 -30.35 -6.18 32.38
N GLN A 202 -31.05 -6.24 31.25
CA GLN A 202 -30.47 -5.97 29.93
C GLN A 202 -30.02 -4.51 29.77
N SER A 203 -30.79 -3.56 30.33
CA SER A 203 -30.45 -2.14 30.31
C SER A 203 -29.22 -1.84 31.18
N GLN A 204 -29.08 -2.51 32.33
CA GLN A 204 -27.89 -2.40 33.16
C GLN A 204 -26.65 -2.99 32.46
N ALA A 205 -26.78 -4.13 31.80
CA ALA A 205 -25.68 -4.72 31.04
C ALA A 205 -25.11 -3.75 29.98
N LEU A 206 -25.96 -2.93 29.33
CA LEU A 206 -25.50 -1.92 28.37
C LEU A 206 -24.66 -0.79 28.99
N THR A 207 -24.82 -0.52 30.29
CA THR A 207 -24.03 0.53 30.96
C THR A 207 -22.62 0.08 31.35
N ALA A 208 -22.35 -1.22 31.26
CA ALA A 208 -21.06 -1.83 31.56
C ALA A 208 -20.18 -2.08 30.31
N ASP A 209 -20.74 -1.87 29.11
CA ASP A 209 -20.07 -1.99 27.81
C ASP A 209 -19.52 -0.64 27.33
#